data_AF-A0A7M3XY95-F1
#
_entry.id   AF-A0A7M3XY95-F1
#
_cell.length_a   1.000
_cell.length_b   1.000
_cell.length_c   1.000
_cell.angle_alpha   90.00
_cell.angle_beta   90.00
_cell.angle_gamma   90.00
#
_symmetry.space_group_name_H-M   'P 1'
#
loop_
_entity.id
_entity.type
_entity.pdbx_description
1 polymer ?
#
loop_
_entity_poly.entity_id
_entity_poly.type
_entity_poly.pdbx_seq_one_letter_code
_entity_poly.pdbx_strand_id
1 'polypeptide(L)'
;MAARLQDSCHTRGCLAPITEPAKGGKQREAPGWGRPTVGKKEMSNEGKYVIHATIKADGTVARKDVVGAIFGQTEGLLGEDLQLRKLQRTGRIGHVDVNLNNNKGRVNGEILLTSSIDQVSTAVIGAALETIDRIGPCKAIIRVQKIENVNSAKRVTVIDRAKTLLMGMIEAGSDESKNILDEVRSVLTVDTETEISGMTAGPNVKGSEAIIIVEGRNDVRNLLKFGIKNAIATMGSGVKPELVELAKSKKTVTAFLDGDRGGKLLLMEISGSLGKSLTHVSMAPQSREVEHLEGKVVTKCLNQKEAAGKVTSRIQA
;
A
#
# COMPACT_ATOMS: atom_id res chain seq x y z
N MET A 1 -35.59 1.42 54.71
CA MET A 1 -34.92 0.22 55.24
C MET A 1 -36.01 -0.81 55.51
N ALA A 2 -36.06 -1.89 54.70
CA ALA A 2 -36.78 -3.17 54.86
C ALA A 2 -38.33 -3.16 55.03
N ALA A 3 -39.14 -4.14 54.59
CA ALA A 3 -39.03 -5.24 53.63
C ALA A 3 -40.42 -5.93 53.53
N ARG A 4 -40.61 -6.68 52.43
CA ARG A 4 -41.49 -7.87 52.20
C ARG A 4 -42.96 -7.73 51.75
N LEU A 5 -43.13 -8.17 50.49
CA LEU A 5 -44.03 -9.21 49.94
C LEU A 5 -45.54 -9.11 50.18
N GLN A 6 -46.28 -8.88 49.08
CA GLN A 6 -47.61 -9.46 48.81
C GLN A 6 -47.94 -9.41 47.31
N ASP A 7 -48.66 -10.44 46.87
CA ASP A 7 -49.12 -10.75 45.52
C ASP A 7 -50.06 -9.70 44.88
N SER A 8 -50.10 -9.62 43.55
CA SER A 8 -51.36 -9.74 42.76
C SER A 8 -51.22 -9.45 41.25
N CYS A 9 -51.68 -10.44 40.47
CA CYS A 9 -52.61 -10.36 39.31
C CYS A 9 -52.27 -9.56 38.03
N HIS A 10 -52.79 -10.10 36.90
CA HIS A 10 -53.06 -9.58 35.53
C HIS A 10 -52.26 -10.38 34.46
N THR A 11 -52.84 -11.02 33.44
CA THR A 11 -54.19 -11.07 32.85
C THR A 11 -54.30 -12.36 32.00
N ARG A 12 -55.47 -13.01 32.01
CA ARG A 12 -55.76 -14.24 31.25
C ARG A 12 -56.06 -13.91 29.77
N GLY A 13 -55.32 -14.56 28.86
CA GLY A 13 -55.55 -14.55 27.42
C GLY A 13 -56.75 -15.41 27.01
N CYS A 14 -57.49 -14.92 26.01
CA CYS A 14 -58.69 -15.54 25.45
C CYS A 14 -58.36 -16.75 24.57
N LEU A 15 -59.13 -17.82 24.75
CA LEU A 15 -59.21 -19.01 23.91
C LEU A 15 -60.32 -18.85 22.86
N ALA A 16 -60.07 -19.26 21.63
CA ALA A 16 -61.08 -19.77 20.70
C ALA A 16 -60.43 -20.74 19.68
N PRO A 17 -61.17 -21.74 19.16
CA PRO A 17 -60.58 -23.04 18.83
C PRO A 17 -60.41 -23.35 17.34
N ILE A 18 -59.72 -24.48 17.16
CA ILE A 18 -59.22 -25.17 15.97
C ILE A 18 -60.36 -25.59 15.02
N THR A 19 -60.15 -25.41 13.70
CA THR A 19 -60.84 -26.19 12.65
C THR A 19 -59.85 -26.65 11.57
N GLU A 20 -60.09 -27.86 11.09
CA GLU A 20 -59.29 -28.70 10.20
C GLU A 20 -59.62 -28.47 8.70
N PRO A 21 -59.03 -29.18 7.71
CA PRO A 21 -58.44 -28.60 6.50
C PRO A 21 -59.26 -28.82 5.21
N ALA A 22 -58.89 -28.13 4.12
CA ALA A 22 -59.36 -28.47 2.76
C ALA A 22 -58.23 -28.34 1.72
N LYS A 23 -58.01 -29.45 1.00
CA LYS A 23 -57.12 -29.59 -0.16
C LYS A 23 -57.72 -28.93 -1.40
N GLY A 24 -56.85 -28.46 -2.30
CA GLY A 24 -57.09 -28.50 -3.75
C GLY A 24 -57.12 -27.14 -4.46
N GLY A 25 -56.01 -26.79 -5.12
CA GLY A 25 -55.98 -25.66 -6.07
C GLY A 25 -54.65 -25.64 -6.83
N LYS A 26 -54.69 -25.99 -8.13
CA LYS A 26 -53.56 -26.01 -9.06
C LYS A 26 -52.88 -24.63 -9.16
N GLN A 27 -51.55 -24.58 -9.01
CA GLN A 27 -50.73 -23.47 -9.50
C GLN A 27 -49.71 -24.00 -10.52
N ARG A 28 -49.65 -23.29 -11.65
CA ARG A 28 -48.90 -23.62 -12.86
C ARG A 28 -47.39 -23.51 -12.58
N GLU A 29 -46.64 -24.52 -12.99
CA GLU A 29 -45.17 -24.52 -12.92
C GLU A 29 -44.59 -23.47 -13.90
N ALA A 30 -43.67 -22.65 -13.41
CA ALA A 30 -42.86 -21.74 -14.22
C ALA A 30 -41.70 -22.53 -14.86
N PRO A 31 -41.28 -22.21 -16.10
CA PRO A 31 -40.23 -22.94 -16.79
C PRO A 31 -38.88 -22.76 -16.08
N GLY A 32 -38.32 -23.88 -15.62
CA GLY A 32 -37.05 -23.94 -14.91
C GLY A 32 -35.89 -23.54 -15.82
N TRP A 33 -35.29 -22.38 -15.54
CA TRP A 33 -33.96 -22.07 -16.03
C TRP A 33 -32.96 -22.90 -15.23
N GLY A 34 -32.44 -23.95 -15.87
CA GLY A 34 -31.42 -24.82 -15.30
C GLY A 34 -30.23 -23.99 -14.81
N ARG A 35 -29.92 -24.11 -13.51
CA ARG A 35 -28.65 -23.60 -12.98
C ARG A 35 -27.53 -24.40 -13.63
N PRO A 36 -26.54 -23.77 -14.30
CA PRO A 36 -25.32 -24.46 -14.64
C PRO A 36 -24.69 -24.90 -13.32
N THR A 37 -24.48 -26.21 -13.16
CA THR A 37 -23.63 -26.76 -12.10
C THR A 37 -22.22 -26.25 -12.34
N VAL A 38 -21.88 -25.14 -11.68
CA VAL A 38 -20.50 -24.65 -11.59
C VAL A 38 -19.73 -25.75 -10.88
N GLY A 39 -18.91 -26.47 -11.65
CA GLY A 39 -17.97 -27.44 -11.12
C GLY A 39 -17.23 -26.80 -9.96
N LYS A 40 -17.25 -27.47 -8.81
CA LYS A 40 -16.55 -27.08 -7.59
C LYS A 40 -15.05 -27.16 -7.90
N LYS A 41 -14.51 -26.10 -8.50
CA LYS A 41 -13.07 -25.92 -8.66
C LYS A 41 -12.53 -25.81 -7.25
N GLU A 42 -11.81 -26.85 -6.79
CA GLU A 42 -11.11 -26.80 -5.51
C GLU A 42 -10.33 -25.49 -5.47
N MET A 43 -10.65 -24.63 -4.50
CA MET A 43 -9.82 -23.47 -4.23
C MET A 43 -8.49 -24.02 -3.71
N SER A 44 -7.52 -24.16 -4.61
CA SER A 44 -6.12 -24.21 -4.23
C SER A 44 -5.89 -23.00 -3.34
N ASN A 45 -5.50 -23.24 -2.08
CA ASN A 45 -5.09 -22.19 -1.16
C ASN A 45 -3.90 -21.47 -1.80
N GLU A 46 -4.18 -20.41 -2.57
CA GLU A 46 -3.16 -19.70 -3.33
C GLU A 46 -2.21 -19.08 -2.32
N GLY A 47 -0.98 -19.61 -2.28
CA GLY A 47 0.04 -19.19 -1.33
C GLY A 47 0.25 -17.67 -1.38
N LYS A 48 0.37 -17.06 -0.19
CA LYS A 48 0.70 -15.63 -0.04
C LYS A 48 2.05 -15.30 -0.67
N TYR A 49 2.99 -16.23 -0.58
CA TYR A 49 4.34 -16.15 -1.11
C TYR A 49 4.68 -17.36 -1.98
N VAL A 50 5.53 -17.15 -2.98
CA VAL A 50 6.13 -18.20 -3.80
C VAL A 50 7.64 -18.05 -3.76
N ILE A 51 8.32 -19.09 -3.27
CA ILE A 51 9.77 -19.18 -3.31
C ILE A 51 10.16 -19.80 -4.65
N HIS A 52 10.95 -19.07 -5.44
CA HIS A 52 11.51 -19.55 -6.70
C HIS A 52 12.96 -19.93 -6.47
N ALA A 53 13.30 -21.20 -6.66
CA ALA A 53 14.65 -21.70 -6.49
C ALA A 53 15.12 -22.52 -7.69
N THR A 54 16.40 -22.45 -7.99
CA THR A 54 17.04 -23.25 -9.04
C THR A 54 17.86 -24.36 -8.42
N ILE A 55 17.82 -25.54 -9.03
CA ILE A 55 18.58 -26.73 -8.62
C ILE A 55 19.57 -27.11 -9.73
N LYS A 56 20.80 -27.43 -9.33
CA LYS A 56 21.82 -28.06 -10.18
C LYS A 56 22.35 -29.30 -9.49
N ALA A 57 22.40 -30.44 -10.17
CA ALA A 57 22.93 -31.67 -9.62
C ALA A 57 23.77 -32.44 -10.64
N ASP A 58 24.84 -33.06 -10.15
CA ASP A 58 25.75 -33.88 -10.95
C ASP A 58 25.33 -35.35 -10.86
N GLY A 59 24.66 -35.84 -11.90
CA GLY A 59 24.14 -37.21 -12.02
C GLY A 59 22.67 -37.26 -12.41
N THR A 60 22.01 -38.39 -12.13
CA THR A 60 20.58 -38.59 -12.42
C THR A 60 19.78 -38.43 -11.13
N VAL A 61 18.85 -37.47 -11.12
CA VAL A 61 18.01 -37.14 -9.96
C VAL A 61 16.56 -37.15 -10.39
N ALA A 62 15.68 -37.79 -9.61
CA ALA A 62 14.24 -37.78 -9.85
C ALA A 62 13.52 -36.77 -8.95
N ARG A 63 12.31 -36.36 -9.35
CA ARG A 63 11.45 -35.46 -8.55
C ARG A 63 11.26 -35.94 -7.11
N LYS A 64 11.05 -37.24 -6.91
CA LYS A 64 10.87 -37.85 -5.59
C LYS A 64 12.08 -37.64 -4.67
N ASP A 65 13.29 -37.63 -5.23
CA ASP A 65 14.53 -37.48 -4.47
C ASP A 65 14.70 -36.02 -4.03
N VAL A 66 14.36 -35.07 -4.92
CA VAL A 66 14.38 -33.63 -4.61
C VAL A 66 13.39 -33.32 -3.49
N VAL A 67 12.16 -33.81 -3.61
CA VAL A 67 11.13 -33.64 -2.57
C VAL A 67 11.59 -34.28 -1.26
N GLY A 68 12.13 -35.51 -1.32
CA GLY A 68 12.66 -36.21 -0.16
C GLY A 68 13.79 -35.43 0.54
N ALA A 69 14.72 -34.85 -0.22
CA ALA A 69 15.80 -34.04 0.33
C ALA A 69 15.29 -32.74 0.97
N ILE A 70 14.33 -32.06 0.32
CA ILE A 70 13.71 -30.84 0.86
C ILE A 70 13.06 -31.12 2.21
N PHE A 71 12.19 -32.12 2.30
CA PHE A 71 11.53 -32.40 3.57
C PHE A 71 12.46 -33.04 4.60
N GLY A 72 13.42 -33.88 4.18
CA GLY A 72 14.29 -34.60 5.11
C GLY A 72 15.41 -33.77 5.69
N GLN A 73 16.13 -32.99 4.87
CA GLN A 73 17.31 -32.24 5.32
C GLN A 73 16.96 -30.89 5.96
N THR A 74 15.77 -30.34 5.67
CA THR A 74 15.28 -29.15 6.38
C THR A 74 14.60 -29.52 7.70
N GLU A 75 14.21 -30.78 7.88
CA GLU A 75 13.71 -31.31 9.15
C GLU A 75 14.84 -31.34 10.19
N GLY A 76 14.68 -30.59 11.27
CA GLY A 76 15.68 -30.48 12.36
C GLY A 76 16.57 -29.24 12.30
N LEU A 77 16.68 -28.57 11.15
CA LEU A 77 17.29 -27.23 11.06
C LEU A 77 16.30 -26.13 11.45
N LEU A 78 15.04 -26.37 11.15
CA LEU A 78 13.93 -25.47 11.41
C LEU A 78 13.25 -25.90 12.71
N GLY A 79 13.00 -24.94 13.62
CA GLY A 79 12.28 -25.21 14.88
C GLY A 79 10.90 -25.83 14.65
N GLU A 80 10.27 -26.37 15.71
CA GLU A 80 9.04 -27.19 15.60
C GLU A 80 7.86 -26.52 14.87
N ASP A 81 7.81 -25.19 14.84
CA ASP A 81 6.77 -24.43 14.15
C ASP A 81 7.02 -24.23 12.65
N LEU A 82 8.26 -24.44 12.20
CA LEU A 82 8.68 -24.24 10.81
C LEU A 82 8.96 -25.55 10.06
N GLN A 83 8.60 -26.69 10.67
CA GLN A 83 8.73 -28.00 10.03
C GLN A 83 7.83 -28.10 8.79
N LEU A 84 8.45 -28.34 7.62
CA LEU A 84 7.75 -28.34 6.34
C LEU A 84 6.64 -29.39 6.25
N ARG A 85 6.80 -30.59 6.83
CA ARG A 85 5.73 -31.62 6.84
C ARG A 85 4.50 -31.17 7.64
N LYS A 86 4.72 -30.54 8.80
CA LYS A 86 3.64 -30.01 9.65
C LYS A 86 2.93 -28.87 8.94
N LEU A 87 3.69 -27.96 8.33
CA LEU A 87 3.15 -26.83 7.55
C LEU A 87 2.37 -27.30 6.31
N GLN A 88 2.80 -28.36 5.64
CA GLN A 88 2.06 -28.93 4.52
C GLN A 88 0.74 -29.59 4.96
N ARG A 89 0.75 -30.39 6.05
CA ARG A 89 -0.47 -30.99 6.61
C ARG A 89 -1.49 -29.97 7.07
N THR A 90 -1.02 -28.83 7.59
CA THR A 90 -1.87 -27.72 8.05
C THR A 90 -2.28 -26.77 6.91
N GLY A 91 -1.85 -27.03 5.67
CA GLY A 91 -2.17 -26.20 4.50
C GLY A 91 -1.49 -24.83 4.50
N ARG A 92 -0.49 -24.63 5.37
CA ARG A 92 0.32 -23.40 5.46
C ARG A 92 1.41 -23.34 4.40
N ILE A 93 1.82 -24.50 3.89
CA ILE A 93 2.69 -24.66 2.73
C ILE A 93 1.98 -25.56 1.71
N GLY A 94 2.11 -25.21 0.43
CA GLY A 94 1.54 -26.01 -0.65
C GLY A 94 2.42 -27.18 -1.07
N HIS A 95 2.17 -27.68 -2.28
CA HIS A 95 3.02 -28.70 -2.87
C HIS A 95 4.33 -28.10 -3.37
N VAL A 96 5.40 -28.90 -3.28
CA VAL A 96 6.69 -28.57 -3.89
C VAL A 96 6.60 -28.97 -5.36
N ASP A 97 6.56 -27.98 -6.24
CA ASP A 97 6.61 -28.18 -7.68
C ASP A 97 8.07 -28.20 -8.12
N VAL A 98 8.46 -29.25 -8.83
CA VAL A 98 9.84 -29.48 -9.24
C VAL A 98 9.84 -29.84 -10.72
N ASN A 99 10.46 -28.99 -11.52
CA ASN A 99 10.68 -29.20 -12.94
C ASN A 99 12.16 -29.48 -13.17
N LEU A 100 12.49 -30.67 -13.65
CA LEU A 100 13.87 -31.11 -13.87
C LEU A 100 14.13 -31.34 -15.35
N ASN A 101 15.24 -30.81 -15.84
CA ASN A 101 15.78 -31.04 -17.17
C ASN A 101 17.11 -31.77 -17.03
N ASN A 102 17.16 -33.03 -17.50
CA ASN A 102 18.38 -33.82 -17.51
C ASN A 102 19.06 -33.71 -18.88
N ASN A 103 20.34 -33.34 -18.90
CA ASN A 103 21.14 -33.32 -20.12
C ASN A 103 22.53 -33.90 -19.85
N LYS A 104 22.84 -35.02 -20.53
CA LYS A 104 24.15 -35.70 -20.50
C LYS A 104 24.73 -35.90 -19.08
N GLY A 105 23.90 -36.33 -18.13
CA GLY A 105 24.33 -36.65 -16.77
C GLY A 105 24.46 -35.44 -15.82
N ARG A 106 23.98 -34.26 -16.23
CA ARG A 106 23.75 -33.12 -15.33
C ARG A 106 22.28 -32.75 -15.35
N VAL A 107 21.74 -32.48 -14.17
CA VAL A 107 20.34 -32.07 -13.98
C VAL A 107 20.32 -30.60 -13.60
N ASN A 108 19.57 -29.81 -14.37
CA ASN A 108 19.19 -28.45 -14.00
C ASN A 108 17.68 -28.41 -13.82
N GLY A 109 17.18 -27.63 -12.89
CA GLY A 109 15.75 -27.51 -12.69
C GLY A 109 15.33 -26.31 -11.89
N GLU A 110 14.02 -26.22 -11.72
CA GLU A 110 13.35 -25.18 -10.95
C GLU A 110 12.49 -25.84 -9.87
N ILE A 111 12.49 -25.22 -8.70
CA ILE A 111 11.69 -25.58 -7.54
C ILE A 111 10.81 -24.38 -7.21
N LEU A 112 9.51 -24.60 -7.18
CA LEU A 112 8.54 -23.62 -6.71
C LEU A 112 7.90 -24.13 -5.42
N LEU A 113 7.97 -23.30 -4.38
CA LEU A 113 7.34 -23.58 -3.10
C LEU A 113 6.36 -22.47 -2.73
N THR A 114 5.08 -22.83 -2.70
CA THR A 114 4.00 -21.92 -2.28
C THR A 114 3.84 -21.94 -0.76
N SER A 115 3.66 -20.77 -0.16
CA SER A 115 3.54 -20.62 1.29
C SER A 115 2.53 -19.54 1.66
N SER A 116 1.69 -19.81 2.66
CA SER A 116 0.74 -18.85 3.23
C SER A 116 1.17 -18.30 4.59
N ILE A 117 2.41 -18.58 5.02
CA ILE A 117 2.98 -18.06 6.27
C ILE A 117 3.52 -16.63 6.12
N ASP A 118 4.04 -16.06 7.19
CA ASP A 118 4.61 -14.72 7.20
C ASP A 118 5.91 -14.61 6.37
N GLN A 119 6.31 -13.38 6.07
CA GLN A 119 7.46 -13.10 5.20
C GLN A 119 8.77 -13.61 5.80
N VAL A 120 8.94 -13.46 7.12
CA VAL A 120 10.19 -13.83 7.82
C VAL A 120 10.33 -15.34 7.81
N SER A 121 9.30 -16.06 8.23
CA SER A 121 9.28 -17.53 8.19
C SER A 121 9.47 -18.07 6.77
N THR A 122 8.86 -17.44 5.77
CA THR A 122 9.05 -17.84 4.36
C THR A 122 10.50 -17.65 3.91
N ALA A 123 11.16 -16.56 4.33
CA ALA A 123 12.56 -16.31 4.03
C ALA A 123 13.50 -17.33 4.70
N VAL A 124 13.22 -17.68 5.97
CA VAL A 124 13.97 -18.71 6.70
C VAL A 124 13.87 -20.07 6.00
N ILE A 125 12.68 -20.43 5.52
CA ILE A 125 12.48 -21.65 4.73
C ILE A 125 13.26 -21.60 3.43
N GLY A 126 13.25 -20.47 2.73
CA GLY A 126 14.08 -20.25 1.55
C GLY A 126 15.57 -20.47 1.83
N ALA A 127 16.07 -19.88 2.91
CA ALA A 127 17.47 -20.08 3.33
C ALA A 127 17.78 -21.56 3.66
N ALA A 128 16.86 -22.27 4.32
CA ALA A 128 17.00 -23.70 4.59
C ALA A 128 17.00 -24.56 3.31
N LEU A 129 16.33 -24.14 2.23
CA LEU A 129 16.44 -24.83 0.95
C LEU A 129 17.86 -24.74 0.36
N GLU A 130 18.58 -23.65 0.60
CA GLU A 130 19.96 -23.47 0.11
C GLU A 130 20.99 -24.32 0.87
N THR A 131 20.66 -24.79 2.08
CA THR A 131 21.58 -25.64 2.85
C THR A 131 21.62 -27.09 2.36
N ILE A 132 20.73 -27.47 1.45
CA ILE A 132 20.65 -28.83 0.88
C ILE A 132 21.81 -29.02 -0.10
N ASP A 133 22.76 -29.88 0.26
CA ASP A 133 23.99 -30.14 -0.49
C ASP A 133 23.96 -31.46 -1.27
N ARG A 134 22.99 -32.33 -0.97
CA ARG A 134 22.89 -33.68 -1.53
C ARG A 134 21.44 -34.05 -1.83
N ILE A 135 21.19 -34.63 -3.00
CA ILE A 135 19.88 -35.14 -3.40
C ILE A 135 20.04 -36.56 -3.93
N GLY A 136 19.45 -37.51 -3.21
CA GLY A 136 19.71 -38.94 -3.45
C GLY A 136 21.21 -39.24 -3.31
N PRO A 137 21.85 -39.90 -4.30
CA PRO A 137 23.29 -40.15 -4.29
C PRO A 137 24.13 -38.98 -4.82
N CYS A 138 23.51 -37.95 -5.41
CA CYS A 138 24.19 -36.89 -6.15
C CYS A 138 24.45 -35.66 -5.28
N LYS A 139 25.58 -34.98 -5.51
CA LYS A 139 25.78 -33.61 -5.00
C LYS A 139 24.89 -32.64 -5.76
N ALA A 140 24.29 -31.72 -5.02
CA ALA A 140 23.38 -30.73 -5.58
C ALA A 140 23.64 -29.35 -4.97
N ILE A 141 23.30 -28.31 -5.72
CA ILE A 141 23.34 -26.93 -5.27
C ILE A 141 21.96 -26.34 -5.57
N ILE A 142 21.29 -25.87 -4.53
CA ILE A 142 20.05 -25.11 -4.63
C ILE A 142 20.36 -23.63 -4.38
N ARG A 143 19.78 -22.76 -5.19
CA ARG A 143 19.86 -21.30 -5.00
C ARG A 143 18.47 -20.68 -5.10
N VAL A 144 18.07 -19.92 -4.10
CA VAL A 144 16.82 -19.15 -4.13
C VAL A 144 17.03 -17.92 -5.00
N GLN A 145 16.24 -17.78 -6.05
CA GLN A 145 16.31 -16.66 -6.99
C GLN A 145 15.53 -15.46 -6.47
N LYS A 146 14.30 -15.71 -6.01
CA LYS A 146 13.41 -14.67 -5.46
C LYS A 146 12.30 -15.29 -4.61
N ILE A 147 11.76 -14.48 -3.71
CA ILE A 147 10.52 -14.77 -2.98
C ILE A 147 9.48 -13.74 -3.41
N GLU A 148 8.44 -14.20 -4.08
CA GLU A 148 7.41 -13.36 -4.70
C GLU A 148 6.15 -13.31 -3.83
N ASN A 149 5.58 -12.12 -3.64
CA ASN A 149 4.31 -11.96 -2.94
C ASN A 149 3.15 -11.91 -3.94
N VAL A 150 2.35 -12.97 -4.01
CA VAL A 150 1.27 -13.14 -5.00
C VAL A 150 0.15 -12.12 -4.79
N ASN A 151 -0.04 -11.63 -3.57
CA ASN A 151 -1.07 -10.66 -3.24
C ASN A 151 -0.70 -9.22 -3.60
N SER A 152 0.57 -8.93 -3.88
CA SER A 152 1.01 -7.57 -4.23
C SER A 152 0.41 -7.11 -5.56
N ALA A 153 0.42 -7.97 -6.59
CA ALA A 153 -0.18 -7.69 -7.89
C ALA A 153 -1.71 -7.57 -7.80
N LYS A 154 -2.38 -8.49 -7.08
CA LYS A 154 -3.83 -8.42 -6.87
C LYS A 154 -4.26 -7.17 -6.12
N ARG A 155 -3.45 -6.70 -5.16
CA ARG A 155 -3.74 -5.47 -4.42
C ARG A 155 -3.82 -4.26 -5.37
N VAL A 156 -2.94 -4.17 -6.36
CA VAL A 156 -2.98 -3.10 -7.37
C VAL A 156 -4.28 -3.18 -8.17
N THR A 157 -4.68 -4.37 -8.63
CA THR A 157 -5.94 -4.58 -9.36
C THR A 157 -7.17 -4.24 -8.52
N VAL A 158 -7.17 -4.60 -7.23
CA VAL A 158 -8.26 -4.27 -6.29
C VAL A 158 -8.35 -2.77 -6.09
N ILE A 159 -7.21 -2.08 -5.93
CA ILE A 159 -7.18 -0.62 -5.81
C ILE A 159 -7.74 0.04 -7.07
N ASP A 160 -7.30 -0.40 -8.25
CA ASP A 160 -7.76 0.16 -9.52
C ASP A 160 -9.27 -0.06 -9.72
N ARG A 161 -9.77 -1.27 -9.43
CA ARG A 161 -11.19 -1.57 -9.48
C ARG A 161 -12.00 -0.73 -8.49
N ALA A 162 -11.49 -0.53 -7.27
CA ALA A 162 -12.13 0.31 -6.27
C ALA A 162 -12.21 1.77 -6.74
N LYS A 163 -11.16 2.31 -7.39
CA LYS A 163 -11.19 3.64 -8.01
C LYS A 163 -12.28 3.74 -9.08
N THR A 164 -12.39 2.76 -9.97
CA THR A 164 -13.43 2.74 -11.01
C THR A 164 -14.84 2.71 -10.41
N LEU A 165 -15.07 1.88 -9.39
CA LEU A 165 -16.38 1.78 -8.73
C LEU A 165 -16.75 3.08 -8.02
N LEU A 166 -15.78 3.71 -7.35
CA LEU A 166 -15.96 5.01 -6.70
C LEU A 166 -16.31 6.10 -7.72
N MET A 167 -15.62 6.15 -8.86
CA MET A 167 -15.93 7.08 -9.95
C MET A 167 -17.35 6.87 -10.48
N GLY A 168 -17.77 5.63 -10.69
CA GLY A 168 -19.13 5.32 -11.15
C GLY A 168 -20.22 5.70 -10.13
N MET A 169 -19.95 5.59 -8.83
CA MET A 169 -20.86 6.06 -7.78
C MET A 169 -20.95 7.59 -7.72
N ILE A 170 -19.83 8.29 -7.97
CA ILE A 170 -19.78 9.75 -8.01
C ILE A 170 -20.53 10.29 -9.24
N GLU A 171 -20.36 9.68 -10.41
CA GLU A 171 -21.10 10.04 -11.63
C GLU A 171 -22.62 9.80 -11.47
N ALA A 172 -23.02 8.84 -10.65
CA ALA A 172 -24.42 8.52 -10.37
C ALA A 172 -25.04 9.35 -9.22
N GLY A 173 -24.24 10.09 -8.45
CA GLY A 173 -24.69 10.86 -7.28
C GLY A 173 -24.82 12.35 -7.57
N SER A 174 -26.06 12.84 -7.71
CA SER A 174 -26.37 14.27 -7.73
C SER A 174 -26.40 14.85 -6.31
N ASP A 175 -25.69 15.97 -6.12
CA ASP A 175 -25.86 17.02 -5.08
C ASP A 175 -25.11 16.99 -3.73
N GLU A 176 -24.39 15.93 -3.34
CA GLU A 176 -23.50 15.95 -2.14
C GLU A 176 -22.01 16.20 -2.49
N SER A 177 -21.76 16.70 -3.71
CA SER A 177 -20.50 16.53 -4.43
C SER A 177 -19.33 17.45 -4.03
N LYS A 178 -19.48 18.37 -3.06
CA LYS A 178 -18.38 19.33 -2.75
C LYS A 178 -17.37 18.81 -1.72
N ASN A 179 -17.81 18.07 -0.70
CA ASN A 179 -16.89 17.60 0.35
C ASN A 179 -16.17 16.31 -0.05
N ILE A 180 -16.82 15.44 -0.82
CA ILE A 180 -16.24 14.16 -1.27
C ILE A 180 -15.18 14.37 -2.37
N LEU A 181 -15.32 15.38 -3.24
CA LEU A 181 -14.31 15.70 -4.25
C LEU A 181 -12.95 16.09 -3.64
N ASP A 182 -12.95 16.78 -2.51
CA ASP A 182 -11.71 17.17 -1.81
C ASP A 182 -11.05 15.96 -1.11
N GLU A 183 -11.85 15.04 -0.57
CA GLU A 183 -11.35 13.80 0.03
C GLU A 183 -10.81 12.82 -1.03
N VAL A 184 -11.48 12.72 -2.19
CA VAL A 184 -11.05 11.90 -3.34
C VAL A 184 -9.81 12.49 -4.02
N ARG A 185 -9.68 13.82 -4.10
CA ARG A 185 -8.42 14.45 -4.54
C ARG A 185 -7.25 14.03 -3.66
N SER A 186 -7.44 13.93 -2.34
CA SER A 186 -6.36 13.52 -1.43
C SER A 186 -5.93 12.07 -1.56
N VAL A 187 -6.83 11.18 -1.97
CA VAL A 187 -6.56 9.75 -2.16
C VAL A 187 -6.01 9.45 -3.58
N LEU A 188 -6.40 10.23 -4.59
CA LEU A 188 -5.93 10.07 -5.97
C LEU A 188 -4.66 10.87 -6.30
N THR A 189 -4.30 11.87 -5.50
CA THR A 189 -3.02 12.59 -5.61
C THR A 189 -1.86 11.79 -5.01
N VAL A 190 -1.79 10.49 -5.31
CA VAL A 190 -0.49 9.81 -5.43
C VAL A 190 0.08 10.16 -6.81
N ASP A 191 0.20 11.45 -7.09
CA ASP A 191 1.21 11.87 -8.03
C ASP A 191 2.52 11.68 -7.29
N THR A 192 3.25 10.63 -7.67
CA THR A 192 4.55 10.30 -7.09
C THR A 192 5.42 11.55 -7.08
N GLU A 193 5.88 11.91 -5.89
CA GLU A 193 6.95 12.88 -5.72
C GLU A 193 8.07 12.55 -6.72
N THR A 194 8.52 13.57 -7.43
CA THR A 194 9.63 13.49 -8.37
C THR A 194 10.90 14.01 -7.71
N GLU A 195 12.03 13.70 -8.30
CA GLU A 195 13.32 14.24 -7.85
C GLU A 195 13.89 15.19 -8.90
N ILE A 196 14.32 16.36 -8.46
CA ILE A 196 15.01 17.36 -9.29
C ILE A 196 16.34 17.68 -8.61
N SER A 197 17.45 17.23 -9.18
CA SER A 197 18.80 17.52 -8.66
C SER A 197 18.96 17.18 -7.17
N GLY A 198 18.42 16.03 -6.75
CA GLY A 198 18.42 15.59 -5.35
C GLY A 198 17.49 16.38 -4.42
N MET A 199 16.52 17.12 -4.96
CA MET A 199 15.44 17.78 -4.21
C MET A 199 14.11 17.09 -4.50
N THR A 200 13.34 16.81 -3.45
CA THR A 200 11.97 16.29 -3.61
C THR A 200 11.07 17.37 -4.18
N ALA A 201 10.33 17.06 -5.23
CA ALA A 201 9.55 18.00 -6.00
C ALA A 201 8.22 17.38 -6.46
N GLY A 202 7.17 18.20 -6.54
CA GLY A 202 5.93 17.83 -7.19
C GLY A 202 6.12 17.64 -8.71
N PRO A 203 5.28 16.82 -9.36
CA PRO A 203 5.46 16.43 -10.76
C PRO A 203 5.40 17.61 -11.74
N ASN A 204 4.74 18.71 -11.36
CA ASN A 204 4.52 19.86 -12.23
C ASN A 204 5.49 21.04 -11.97
N VAL A 205 6.54 20.84 -11.17
CA VAL A 205 7.52 21.91 -10.87
C VAL A 205 8.21 22.42 -12.14
N LYS A 206 8.58 21.54 -13.07
CA LYS A 206 9.21 21.94 -14.34
C LYS A 206 8.23 22.62 -15.30
N GLY A 207 7.00 22.12 -15.41
CA GLY A 207 5.99 22.62 -16.36
C GLY A 207 5.22 23.86 -15.92
N SER A 208 5.11 24.10 -14.61
CA SER A 208 4.35 25.24 -14.07
C SER A 208 5.09 26.56 -14.20
N GLU A 209 4.38 27.67 -14.46
CA GLU A 209 4.93 29.03 -14.44
C GLU A 209 5.19 29.55 -13.01
N ALA A 210 4.58 28.89 -12.02
CA ALA A 210 4.71 29.20 -10.60
C ALA A 210 5.26 28.02 -9.81
N ILE A 211 6.10 28.27 -8.81
CA ILE A 211 6.65 27.25 -7.90
C ILE A 211 6.50 27.66 -6.43
N ILE A 212 6.42 26.66 -5.55
CA ILE A 212 6.39 26.83 -4.10
C ILE A 212 7.61 26.14 -3.50
N ILE A 213 8.44 26.88 -2.78
CA ILE A 213 9.63 26.36 -2.09
C ILE A 213 9.24 26.05 -0.65
N VAL A 214 9.52 24.84 -0.19
CA VAL A 214 9.26 24.35 1.18
C VAL A 214 10.55 23.79 1.79
N GLU A 215 10.55 23.55 3.10
CA GLU A 215 11.74 23.08 3.82
C GLU A 215 12.00 21.58 3.58
N GLY A 216 10.98 20.76 3.82
CA GLY A 216 11.10 19.31 3.92
C GLY A 216 10.33 18.53 2.86
N ARG A 217 10.65 17.23 2.77
CA ARG A 217 9.93 16.27 1.92
C ARG A 217 8.48 16.10 2.33
N ASN A 218 8.23 16.09 3.63
CA ASN A 218 6.90 15.90 4.18
C ASN A 218 5.98 17.08 3.87
N ASP A 219 6.52 18.29 3.74
CA ASP A 219 5.79 19.46 3.27
C ASP A 219 5.33 19.26 1.83
N VAL A 220 6.23 18.83 0.94
CA VAL A 220 5.88 18.52 -0.46
C VAL A 220 4.77 17.46 -0.51
N ARG A 221 4.89 16.40 0.29
CA ARG A 221 3.86 15.36 0.39
C ARG A 221 2.54 15.91 0.91
N ASN A 222 2.57 16.78 1.91
CA ASN A 222 1.35 17.37 2.46
C ASN A 222 0.66 18.27 1.44
N LEU A 223 1.43 19.08 0.71
CA LEU A 223 0.92 19.91 -0.39
C LEU A 223 0.35 19.06 -1.54
N LEU A 224 1.00 17.95 -1.89
CA LEU A 224 0.52 17.02 -2.91
C LEU A 224 -0.84 16.41 -2.54
N LYS A 225 -1.05 16.03 -1.27
CA LYS A 225 -2.37 15.56 -0.77
C LYS A 225 -3.51 16.57 -1.01
N PHE A 226 -3.19 17.86 -1.09
CA PHE A 226 -4.17 18.91 -1.35
C PHE A 226 -4.18 19.39 -2.82
N GLY A 227 -3.55 18.63 -3.73
CA GLY A 227 -3.54 18.90 -5.16
C GLY A 227 -2.54 19.97 -5.61
N ILE A 228 -1.61 20.38 -4.75
CA ILE A 228 -0.59 21.37 -5.07
C ILE A 228 0.65 20.65 -5.62
N LYS A 229 0.80 20.67 -6.95
CA LYS A 229 1.76 19.83 -7.70
C LYS A 229 3.08 20.52 -8.06
N ASN A 230 3.25 21.77 -7.68
CA ASN A 230 4.37 22.63 -8.06
C ASN A 230 5.27 23.01 -6.86
N ALA A 231 5.28 22.20 -5.80
CA ALA A 231 6.11 22.39 -4.62
C ALA A 231 7.49 21.72 -4.77
N ILE A 232 8.56 22.31 -4.22
CA ILE A 232 9.92 21.77 -4.20
C ILE A 232 10.58 21.99 -2.83
N ALA A 233 11.22 20.95 -2.29
CA ALA A 233 11.86 20.97 -0.97
C ALA A 233 13.35 21.34 -1.04
N THR A 234 13.82 22.19 -0.13
CA THR A 234 15.26 22.51 0.03
C THR A 234 16.03 21.44 0.80
N MET A 235 15.34 20.46 1.42
CA MET A 235 15.92 19.32 2.13
C MET A 235 16.74 19.69 3.37
N GLY A 236 16.60 20.91 3.91
CA GLY A 236 17.35 21.38 5.08
C GLY A 236 18.86 21.54 4.85
N SER A 237 19.37 21.32 3.63
CA SER A 237 20.79 21.44 3.28
C SER A 237 21.17 22.79 2.69
N GLY A 238 20.32 23.80 2.91
CA GLY A 238 20.45 25.12 2.29
C GLY A 238 20.03 25.18 0.82
N VAL A 239 20.08 26.38 0.24
CA VAL A 239 19.59 26.65 -1.12
C VAL A 239 20.60 26.20 -2.19
N LYS A 240 20.24 25.16 -2.94
CA LYS A 240 21.07 24.65 -4.05
C LYS A 240 21.08 25.59 -5.27
N PRO A 241 22.20 25.69 -6.02
CA PRO A 241 22.28 26.52 -7.24
C PRO A 241 21.20 26.18 -8.29
N GLU A 242 20.87 24.90 -8.43
CA GLU A 242 19.84 24.43 -9.37
C GLU A 242 18.45 24.96 -9.02
N LEU A 243 18.16 25.15 -7.72
CA LEU A 243 16.91 25.76 -7.27
C LEU A 243 16.86 27.25 -7.64
N VAL A 244 17.99 27.94 -7.59
CA VAL A 244 18.11 29.36 -7.98
C VAL A 244 17.89 29.52 -9.48
N GLU A 245 18.51 28.67 -10.30
CA GLU A 245 18.28 28.66 -11.75
C GLU A 245 16.84 28.35 -12.10
N LEU A 246 16.26 27.34 -11.47
CA LEU A 246 14.87 26.99 -11.63
C LEU A 246 13.97 28.17 -11.26
N ALA A 247 14.19 28.80 -10.10
CA ALA A 247 13.40 29.94 -9.63
C ALA A 247 13.44 31.14 -10.59
N LYS A 248 14.61 31.44 -11.18
CA LYS A 248 14.76 32.52 -12.18
C LYS A 248 13.93 32.29 -13.45
N SER A 249 13.68 31.03 -13.82
CA SER A 249 12.88 30.69 -14.99
C SER A 249 11.36 30.83 -14.77
N LYS A 250 10.91 31.09 -13.53
CA LYS A 250 9.49 31.11 -13.15
C LYS A 250 8.99 32.54 -12.96
N LYS A 251 7.71 32.76 -13.28
CA LYS A 251 7.04 34.06 -13.09
C LYS A 251 6.68 34.31 -11.63
N THR A 252 6.38 33.25 -10.88
CA THR A 252 5.97 33.36 -9.47
C THR A 252 6.72 32.33 -8.64
N VAL A 253 7.48 32.80 -7.66
CA VAL A 253 8.20 31.97 -6.70
C VAL A 253 7.72 32.33 -5.31
N THR A 254 7.13 31.37 -4.61
CA THR A 254 6.62 31.55 -3.26
C THR A 254 7.43 30.69 -2.30
N ALA A 255 7.97 31.25 -1.21
CA ALA A 255 8.46 30.43 -0.10
C ALA A 255 7.30 30.15 0.86
N PHE A 256 7.02 28.89 1.17
CA PHE A 256 6.03 28.49 2.18
C PHE A 256 6.74 27.73 3.29
N LEU A 257 6.88 28.38 4.44
CA LEU A 257 7.78 27.95 5.51
C LEU A 257 7.05 27.80 6.84
N ASP A 258 7.67 27.06 7.75
CA ASP A 258 7.14 26.79 9.08
C ASP A 258 7.00 28.07 9.93
N GLY A 259 6.00 28.06 10.81
CA GLY A 259 5.62 29.20 11.63
C GLY A 259 6.48 29.39 12.87
N ASP A 260 7.71 28.89 12.85
CA ASP A 260 8.63 28.83 13.98
C ASP A 260 9.86 29.73 13.75
N ARG A 261 10.91 29.54 14.55
CA ARG A 261 12.16 30.29 14.37
C ARG A 261 12.99 29.72 13.21
N GLY A 262 12.96 28.41 12.99
CA GLY A 262 13.68 27.75 11.90
C GLY A 262 13.23 28.26 10.53
N GLY A 263 11.91 28.28 10.29
CA GLY A 263 11.33 28.78 9.04
C GLY A 263 11.68 30.24 8.75
N LYS A 264 11.78 31.09 9.78
CA LYS A 264 12.23 32.49 9.61
C LYS A 264 13.71 32.60 9.21
N LEU A 265 14.57 31.75 9.75
CA LEU A 265 15.99 31.72 9.38
C LEU A 265 16.17 31.22 7.94
N LEU A 266 15.44 30.15 7.58
CA LEU A 266 15.44 29.61 6.23
C LEU A 266 14.91 30.63 5.22
N LEU A 267 13.91 31.45 5.58
CA LEU A 267 13.45 32.54 4.75
C LEU A 267 14.56 33.55 4.42
N MET A 268 15.40 33.89 5.40
CA MET A 268 16.51 34.82 5.19
C MET A 268 17.53 34.24 4.22
N GLU A 269 17.82 32.94 4.33
CA GLU A 269 18.71 32.23 3.41
C GLU A 269 18.16 32.18 1.99
N ILE A 270 16.87 31.82 1.82
CA ILE A 270 16.18 31.79 0.53
C ILE A 270 16.13 33.19 -0.06
N SER A 271 15.80 34.21 0.73
CA SER A 271 15.76 35.59 0.25
C SER A 271 17.14 36.09 -0.17
N GLY A 272 18.20 35.72 0.55
CA GLY A 272 19.58 36.07 0.20
C GLY A 272 20.03 35.41 -1.10
N SER A 273 19.67 34.14 -1.30
CA SER A 273 20.07 33.35 -2.47
C SER A 273 19.28 33.67 -3.74
N LEU A 274 17.95 33.85 -3.62
CA LEU A 274 17.07 34.10 -4.76
C LEU A 274 16.91 35.58 -5.11
N GLY A 275 17.14 36.47 -4.14
CA GLY A 275 16.98 37.93 -4.29
C GLY A 275 15.62 38.30 -4.90
N LYS A 276 15.65 39.04 -6.01
CA LYS A 276 14.45 39.49 -6.73
C LYS A 276 13.60 38.37 -7.34
N SER A 277 14.14 37.16 -7.44
CA SER A 277 13.41 36.01 -7.99
C SER A 277 12.35 35.51 -7.01
N LEU A 278 12.51 35.76 -5.70
CA LEU A 278 11.51 35.44 -4.68
C LEU A 278 10.39 36.49 -4.71
N THR A 279 9.20 36.08 -5.16
CA THR A 279 8.07 37.01 -5.35
C THR A 279 7.20 37.14 -4.10
N HIS A 280 6.91 36.02 -3.44
CA HIS A 280 5.96 35.97 -2.34
C HIS A 280 6.48 35.08 -1.21
N VAL A 281 5.95 35.31 -0.01
CA VAL A 281 6.22 34.51 1.17
C VAL A 281 4.90 34.18 1.84
N SER A 282 4.75 32.93 2.24
CA SER A 282 3.69 32.44 3.09
C SER A 282 4.31 31.77 4.30
N MET A 283 3.74 32.00 5.47
CA MET A 283 4.18 31.37 6.71
C MET A 283 3.04 30.52 7.24
N ALA A 284 3.36 29.33 7.76
CA ALA A 284 2.43 28.56 8.56
C ALA A 284 2.03 29.36 9.82
N PRO A 285 0.87 29.05 10.44
CA PRO A 285 0.49 29.64 11.72
C PRO A 285 1.58 29.47 12.78
N GLN A 286 1.62 30.38 13.75
CA GLN A 286 2.66 30.38 14.79
C GLN A 286 2.79 28.99 15.44
N SER A 287 4.04 28.50 15.48
CA SER A 287 4.39 27.19 16.06
C SER A 287 3.72 25.99 15.38
N ARG A 288 3.33 26.11 14.11
CA ARG A 288 2.86 25.00 13.28
C ARG A 288 3.83 24.75 12.12
N GLU A 289 3.97 23.48 11.80
CA GLU A 289 4.78 22.98 10.68
C GLU A 289 3.88 22.70 9.47
N VAL A 290 4.40 22.95 8.27
CA VAL A 290 3.68 22.80 7.00
C VAL A 290 3.23 21.34 6.80
N GLU A 291 4.02 20.36 7.24
CA GLU A 291 3.69 18.93 7.17
C GLU A 291 2.44 18.52 7.98
N HIS A 292 2.01 19.34 8.94
CA HIS A 292 0.88 19.07 9.83
C HIS A 292 -0.32 20.00 9.61
N LEU A 293 -0.30 20.82 8.56
CA LEU A 293 -1.42 21.68 8.24
C LEU A 293 -2.56 20.93 7.54
N GLU A 294 -3.79 21.26 7.92
CA GLU A 294 -5.00 20.85 7.21
C GLU A 294 -5.13 21.61 5.89
N GLY A 295 -5.77 21.01 4.88
CA GLY A 295 -5.89 21.60 3.54
C GLY A 295 -6.55 22.97 3.50
N LYS A 296 -7.53 23.22 4.38
CA LYS A 296 -8.16 24.54 4.54
C LYS A 296 -7.17 25.60 5.01
N VAL A 297 -6.26 25.23 5.91
CA VAL A 297 -5.22 26.12 6.44
C VAL A 297 -4.14 26.38 5.39
N VAL A 298 -3.67 25.33 4.70
CA VAL A 298 -2.72 25.44 3.58
C VAL A 298 -3.25 26.43 2.52
N THR A 299 -4.49 26.24 2.09
CA THR A 299 -5.13 27.09 1.07
C THR A 299 -5.25 28.54 1.55
N LYS A 300 -5.63 28.74 2.82
CA LYS A 300 -5.70 30.08 3.43
C LYS A 300 -4.32 30.76 3.44
N CYS A 301 -3.28 30.08 3.89
CA CYS A 301 -1.90 30.60 3.94
C CYS A 301 -1.40 30.99 2.54
N LEU A 302 -1.61 30.15 1.53
CA LEU A 302 -1.15 30.41 0.16
C LEU A 302 -1.95 31.51 -0.56
N ASN A 303 -3.24 31.68 -0.21
CA ASN A 303 -4.05 32.80 -0.70
C ASN A 303 -3.67 34.12 -0.03
N GLN A 304 -3.25 34.08 1.24
CA GLN A 304 -2.82 35.25 2.02
C GLN A 304 -1.31 35.49 1.95
N LYS A 305 -0.61 34.95 0.96
CA LYS A 305 0.83 35.16 0.77
C LYS A 305 1.13 36.65 0.59
N GLU A 306 2.17 37.13 1.28
CA GLU A 306 2.60 38.53 1.24
C GLU A 306 3.77 38.69 0.26
N ALA A 307 3.97 39.89 -0.28
CA ALA A 307 5.12 40.20 -1.12
C ALA A 307 6.43 40.00 -0.34
N ALA A 308 7.40 39.31 -0.95
CA ALA A 308 8.60 38.87 -0.24
C ALA A 308 9.36 40.01 0.45
N GLY A 309 9.56 41.14 -0.24
CA GLY A 309 10.26 42.31 0.31
C GLY A 309 9.61 42.90 1.57
N LYS A 310 8.28 42.80 1.71
CA LYS A 310 7.54 43.28 2.89
C LYS A 310 7.71 42.36 4.10
N VAL A 311 7.83 41.06 3.87
CA VAL A 311 8.00 40.07 4.94
C VAL A 311 9.43 40.05 5.43
N THR A 312 10.41 40.10 4.52
CA THR A 312 11.83 40.07 4.87
C THR A 312 12.23 41.31 5.67
N SER A 313 11.76 42.49 5.29
CA SER A 313 11.96 43.74 6.05
C SER A 313 11.37 43.70 7.46
N ARG A 314 10.23 43.03 7.67
CA ARG A 314 9.60 42.87 9.00
C ARG A 314 10.40 41.96 9.93
N ILE A 315 11.09 40.96 9.38
CA ILE A 315 11.85 39.97 10.16
C ILE A 315 13.29 40.46 10.44
N GLN A 316 13.81 41.35 9.60
CA GLN A 316 15.12 42.00 9.80
C GLN A 316 15.07 43.20 10.76
N ALA A 317 13.89 43.75 11.03
CA ALA A 317 13.63 44.82 11.99
C ALA A 317 13.54 44.27 13.43
#